data_AF-A0A3D0RBL0-F1
#
_entry.id   AF-A0A3D0RBL0-F1
#
_cell.length_a   1.000
_cell.length_b   1.000
_cell.length_c   1.000
_cell.angle_alpha   90.00
_cell.angle_beta   90.00
_cell.angle_gamma   90.00
#
_symmetry.space_group_name_H-M   'P 1'
#
loop_
_entity.id
_entity.type
_entity.pdbx_description
1 polymer ?
#
loop_
_entity_poly.entity_id
_entity_poly.type
_entity_poly.pdbx_seq_one_letter_code
_entity_poly.pdbx_strand_id
1 'polypeptide(L)' 'MFIQTQDTPNPATLKFIPGVPVMTSGTADYPAAESAANAPLARRLFQVDGVKGVFLGSDFVAVT' A
#
# COMPACT_ATOMS: atom_id res chain seq x y z
N MET A 1 -14.67 8.79 -1.88
CA MET A 1 -13.87 8.44 -0.68
C MET A 1 -12.65 9.35 -0.67
N PHE A 2 -12.25 9.87 0.50
CA PHE A 2 -11.07 10.71 0.66
C PHE A 2 -9.92 9.90 1.23
N ILE A 3 -8.69 10.13 0.77
CA ILE A 3 -7.49 9.43 1.23
C ILE A 3 -6.53 10.48 1.78
N GLN A 4 -6.16 10.35 3.05
CA GLN A 4 -5.15 11.21 3.67
C GLN A 4 -3.76 10.63 3.40
N THR A 5 -2.75 11.49 3.29
CA THR A 5 -1.35 11.08 3.18
C THR A 5 -0.58 11.47 4.45
N GLN A 6 0.37 10.63 4.84
CA GLN A 6 1.31 10.91 5.92
C GLN A 6 2.71 10.56 5.45
N ASP A 7 3.65 11.44 5.74
CA ASP A 7 5.06 11.19 5.51
C ASP A 7 5.54 10.05 6.41
N THR A 8 6.56 9.33 5.94
CA THR A 8 7.25 8.33 6.75
C THR A 8 8.70 8.75 6.95
N PRO A 9 9.42 8.20 7.94
CA PRO A 9 10.86 8.43 8.08
C PRO A 9 11.67 8.00 6.85
N ASN A 10 11.13 7.12 6.00
CA ASN A 10 11.72 6.78 4.71
C ASN A 10 11.22 7.74 3.62
N PRO A 11 12.08 8.61 3.05
CA PRO A 11 11.67 9.56 2.03
C PRO A 11 11.22 8.90 0.71
N ALA A 12 11.57 7.63 0.48
CA ALA A 12 11.10 6.88 -0.66
C ALA A 12 9.68 6.31 -0.46
N THR A 13 9.11 6.38 0.75
CA THR A 13 7.84 5.75 1.08
C THR A 13 6.82 6.78 1.58
N LEU A 14 5.62 6.75 0.98
CA LEU A 14 4.47 7.53 1.44
C LEU A 14 3.38 6.63 2.00
N LYS A 15 2.77 7.04 3.12
CA LYS A 15 1.65 6.33 3.75
C LYS A 15 0.32 6.97 3.35
N PHE A 16 -0.61 6.15 2.89
CA PHE A 16 -1.96 6.51 2.48
C PHE A 16 -2.97 5.92 3.48
N ILE A 17 -3.90 6.75 3.97
CA ILE A 17 -4.88 6.41 4.99
C ILE A 17 -6.28 6.62 4.39
N PRO A 18 -6.94 5.55 3.92
CA PRO A 18 -8.25 5.64 3.28
C PRO A 18 -9.42 5.95 4.23
N GLY A 19 -9.19 5.90 5.56
CA GLY A 19 -10.24 6.07 6.57
C GLY A 19 -11.15 4.83 6.74
N VAL A 20 -10.79 3.70 6.13
CA VAL A 20 -11.47 2.41 6.28
C VAL A 20 -10.43 1.30 6.48
N PRO A 21 -10.80 0.16 7.11
CA PRO A 21 -9.90 -0.98 7.24
C PRO A 21 -9.42 -1.47 5.85
N VAL A 22 -8.11 -1.63 5.71
CA VAL A 22 -7.44 -2.18 4.52
C VAL A 22 -7.21 -3.68 4.70
N MET A 23 -6.68 -4.08 5.85
CA MET A 23 -6.50 -5.48 6.25
C MET A 23 -7.33 -5.77 7.49
N THR A 24 -8.14 -6.82 7.46
CA THR A 24 -8.95 -7.25 8.61
C THR A 24 -8.11 -7.92 9.70
N SER A 25 -6.98 -8.52 9.34
CA SER A 25 -5.99 -9.05 10.29
C SER A 25 -4.60 -9.06 9.68
N GLY A 26 -3.59 -8.89 10.54
CA GLY A 26 -2.19 -8.90 10.15
C GLY A 26 -1.78 -7.76 9.21
N THR A 27 -0.69 -8.00 8.48
CA THR A 27 -0.13 -7.10 7.48
C THR A 27 0.32 -7.90 6.27
N ALA A 28 0.40 -7.28 5.11
CA ALA A 28 0.94 -7.92 3.90
C ALA A 28 1.97 -7.02 3.25
N ASP A 29 3.11 -7.60 2.91
CA ASP A 29 4.21 -6.91 2.24
C ASP A 29 4.39 -7.47 0.83
N TYR A 30 4.42 -6.56 -0.15
CA TYR A 30 4.60 -6.85 -1.56
C TYR A 30 5.79 -6.06 -2.08
N PRO A 31 6.99 -6.64 -2.11
CA PRO A 31 8.19 -5.95 -2.60
C PRO A 31 8.25 -5.85 -4.14
N ALA A 32 7.35 -6.53 -4.87
CA ALA A 32 7.27 -6.50 -6.33
C ALA A 32 5.87 -6.91 -6.84
N ALA A 33 5.54 -6.54 -8.08
CA ALA A 33 4.21 -6.77 -8.67
C ALA A 33 3.80 -8.26 -8.72
N GLU A 34 4.76 -9.16 -8.89
CA GLU A 34 4.56 -10.61 -8.96
C GLU A 34 4.07 -11.18 -7.62
N SER A 35 4.52 -10.59 -6.51
CA SER A 35 4.14 -11.01 -5.16
C SER A 35 2.69 -10.64 -4.82
N ALA A 36 2.10 -9.67 -5.54
CA ALA A 36 0.75 -9.15 -5.28
C ALA A 36 -0.38 -10.05 -5.80
N ALA A 37 -0.09 -11.28 -6.24
CA ALA A 37 -1.06 -12.12 -6.93
C ALA A 37 -2.35 -12.36 -6.15
N ASN A 38 -2.27 -12.44 -4.82
CA ASN A 38 -3.40 -12.65 -3.92
C ASN A 38 -4.11 -11.37 -3.46
N ALA A 39 -3.62 -10.18 -3.84
CA ALA A 39 -4.17 -8.90 -3.41
C ALA A 39 -4.59 -8.03 -4.60
N PRO A 40 -5.88 -8.02 -4.96
CA PRO A 40 -6.40 -7.20 -6.05
C PRO A 40 -6.09 -5.71 -5.91
N LEU A 41 -6.02 -5.19 -4.68
CA LEU A 41 -5.63 -3.81 -4.41
C LEU A 41 -4.16 -3.56 -4.74
N ALA A 42 -3.24 -4.39 -4.20
CA ALA A 42 -1.81 -4.26 -4.47
C ALA A 42 -1.51 -4.38 -5.97
N ARG A 43 -2.13 -5.35 -6.67
CA ARG A 43 -2.02 -5.48 -8.13
C ARG A 43 -2.37 -4.21 -8.90
N ARG A 44 -3.45 -3.54 -8.52
CA ARG A 44 -3.85 -2.27 -9.15
C ARG A 44 -2.89 -1.14 -8.83
N LEU A 45 -2.34 -1.10 -7.62
CA LEU A 45 -1.34 -0.09 -7.25
C LEU A 45 -0.05 -0.25 -8.04
N PHE A 46 0.40 -1.48 -8.30
CA PHE A 46 1.56 -1.76 -9.17
C PHE A 46 1.36 -1.38 -10.64
N GLN A 47 0.13 -1.09 -11.09
CA GLN A 47 -0.12 -0.57 -12.44
C GLN A 47 0.12 0.95 -12.54
N VAL A 48 0.33 1.63 -11.42
CA VAL A 48 0.66 3.05 -11.39
C VAL A 48 2.17 3.22 -11.60
N ASP A 49 2.54 4.05 -12.57
CA ASP A 49 3.94 4.33 -12.87
C ASP A 49 4.68 4.85 -11.65
N GLY A 50 5.84 4.26 -11.37
CA GLY A 50 6.71 4.64 -10.26
C GLY A 50 6.50 3.85 -8.97
N VAL A 51 5.45 3.03 -8.87
CA VAL A 51 5.25 2.12 -7.71
C VAL A 51 6.20 0.93 -7.80
N LYS A 52 7.06 0.79 -6.79
CA LYS A 52 8.06 -0.27 -6.64
C LYS A 52 7.72 -1.25 -5.53
N GLY A 53 6.99 -0.82 -4.50
CA GLY A 53 6.58 -1.68 -3.40
C GLY A 53 5.25 -1.23 -2.78
N VAL A 54 4.48 -2.20 -2.29
CA VAL A 54 3.19 -1.96 -1.63
C VAL A 54 3.15 -2.74 -0.32
N PHE A 55 2.89 -2.03 0.77
CA PHE A 55 2.66 -2.62 2.08
C PHE A 55 1.24 -2.30 2.56
N LEU A 56 0.49 -3.33 2.94
CA LEU A 56 -0.88 -3.21 3.44
C LEU A 56 -0.87 -3.41 4.96
N GLY A 57 -1.22 -2.34 5.68
CA GLY A 57 -1.49 -2.35 7.11
C GLY A 57 -2.97 -2.54 7.42
N SER A 58 -3.33 -2.45 8.70
CA SER A 58 -4.72 -2.56 9.17
C SER A 58 -5.63 -1.49 8.57
N ASP A 59 -5.17 -0.24 8.54
CA ASP A 59 -5.94 0.96 8.18
C ASP A 59 -5.19 1.86 7.19
N PHE A 60 -4.08 1.36 6.62
CA PHE A 60 -3.22 2.14 5.73
C PHE A 60 -2.59 1.30 4.62
N VAL A 61 -2.14 2.01 3.59
CA VAL A 61 -1.31 1.47 2.51
C VAL A 61 -0.03 2.29 2.47
N ALA A 62 1.14 1.66 2.50
CA ALA A 62 2.41 2.34 2.24
C ALA A 62 2.91 1.96 0.84
N VAL A 63 3.36 2.95 0.09
CA VAL A 63 3.84 2.78 -1.28
C VAL A 63 5.25 3.34 -1.38
N THR A 64 6.14 2.58 -2.01
CA THR A 64 7.53 2.94 -2.30
C THR A 64 7.77 2.88 -3.81
#